data_AF-A0A329S0K6-F1
#
_entry.id   AF-A0A329S0K6-F1
#
_cell.length_a   1.000
_cell.length_b   1.000
_cell.length_c   1.000
_cell.angle_alpha   90.00
_cell.angle_beta   90.00
_cell.angle_gamma   90.00
#
_symmetry.space_group_name_H-M   'P 1'
#
loop_
_entity.id
_entity.type
_entity.pdbx_description
1 polymer ?
#
loop_
_entity_poly.entity_id
_entity_poly.type
_entity_poly.pdbx_seq_one_letter_code
_entity_poly.pdbx_strand_id
1 'polypeptide(L)'
;MNPSLSITCPDMEKLFSLFNGARMGKILVVLDEAVDSRDRGMNNKMKNFVTEERIQIEAKGKDIVEVRDFSNYVIITNNDFASIIEKNERRYICLVASDHRVGDKAYFKIMVGKLLNVEAGCHIFHWLLRRDISNFDVRDLPKTEYKKELSARQTDNVVKWIIDMHEELLASGDSNETSMLSPVWYRLYIKWCRERGGESKIHSLAVFNNIMNKEGFTVREKKIRVNGVRKNTKLRVISRDILETNLSDYITINPVGHASDDGDDIDVGDDVDDDGCPLFL
;
A
#
# COMPACT_ATOMS: atom_id res chain seq x y z
N MET A 1 6.85 -1.29 38.43
CA MET A 1 7.32 -2.03 37.24
C MET A 1 7.01 -1.17 36.04
N ASN A 2 8.03 -0.71 35.31
CA ASN A 2 7.77 -0.07 34.02
C ASN A 2 7.18 -1.12 33.08
N PRO A 3 5.97 -0.93 32.54
CA PRO A 3 5.45 -1.84 31.54
C PRO A 3 6.41 -1.87 30.34
N SER A 4 6.54 -3.03 29.70
CA SER A 4 7.26 -3.12 28.42
C SER A 4 6.76 -2.02 27.49
N LEU A 5 7.68 -1.26 26.89
CA LEU A 5 7.35 -0.17 25.97
C LEU A 5 6.89 -0.70 24.60
N SER A 6 7.13 -1.97 24.32
CA SER A 6 6.66 -2.66 23.11
C SER A 6 5.79 -3.87 23.43
N ILE A 7 4.92 -4.23 22.49
CA ILE A 7 4.15 -5.48 22.50
C ILE A 7 4.08 -6.04 21.08
N THR A 8 4.25 -7.36 20.94
CA THR A 8 3.91 -8.09 19.72
C THR A 8 2.64 -8.87 19.97
N CYS A 9 1.65 -8.73 19.09
CA CYS A 9 0.34 -9.34 19.26
C CYS A 9 -0.13 -9.96 17.95
N PRO A 10 -0.51 -11.25 17.97
CA PRO A 10 -1.09 -11.92 16.81
C PRO A 10 -2.61 -11.76 16.71
N ASP A 11 -3.22 -10.95 17.58
CA ASP A 11 -4.68 -10.84 17.70
C ASP A 11 -5.10 -9.41 18.00
N MET A 12 -5.74 -8.77 17.02
CA MET A 12 -6.24 -7.39 17.12
C MET A 12 -7.30 -7.21 18.22
N GLU A 13 -8.09 -8.23 18.53
CA GLU A 13 -9.15 -8.10 19.55
C GLU A 13 -8.57 -7.78 20.93
N LYS A 14 -7.40 -8.32 21.27
CA LYS A 14 -6.75 -8.07 22.57
C LYS A 14 -6.31 -6.61 22.77
N LEU A 15 -6.18 -5.85 21.68
CA LEU A 15 -5.70 -4.46 21.71
C LEU A 15 -6.80 -3.44 21.42
N PHE A 16 -7.79 -3.82 20.62
CA PHE A 16 -8.80 -2.91 20.08
C PHE A 16 -10.24 -3.24 20.50
N SER A 17 -10.44 -4.33 21.26
CA SER A 17 -11.73 -4.60 21.94
C SER A 17 -11.87 -3.81 23.25
N LEU A 18 -12.95 -4.08 24.00
CA LEU A 18 -13.23 -3.44 25.28
C LEU A 18 -12.08 -3.67 26.27
N PHE A 19 -11.65 -4.92 26.48
CA PHE A 19 -10.58 -5.23 27.43
C PHE A 19 -9.18 -5.04 26.82
N ASN A 20 -8.72 -3.80 26.77
CA ASN A 20 -7.50 -3.37 26.07
C ASN A 20 -6.34 -2.97 27.01
N GLY A 21 -6.38 -3.40 28.28
CA GLY A 21 -5.35 -3.09 29.29
C GLY A 21 -3.89 -3.36 28.86
N ALA A 22 -3.67 -4.29 27.93
CA ALA A 22 -2.34 -4.60 27.38
C ALA A 22 -1.70 -3.43 26.61
N ARG A 23 -2.50 -2.50 26.10
CA ARG A 23 -2.05 -1.31 25.35
C ARG A 23 -1.47 -0.23 26.28
N MET A 24 -1.73 -0.29 27.58
CA MET A 24 -1.27 0.74 28.51
C MET A 24 0.26 0.85 28.51
N GLY A 25 0.77 2.07 28.35
CA GLY A 25 2.19 2.40 28.39
C GLY A 25 3.02 1.86 27.22
N LYS A 26 2.39 1.64 26.05
CA LYS A 26 3.09 1.20 24.83
C LYS A 26 3.48 2.39 23.95
N ILE A 27 4.65 2.29 23.34
CA ILE A 27 5.17 3.21 22.31
C ILE A 27 5.26 2.49 20.97
N LEU A 28 5.46 1.17 20.97
CA LEU A 28 5.51 0.33 19.77
C LEU A 28 4.57 -0.87 19.90
N VAL A 29 3.70 -1.05 18.92
CA VAL A 29 2.77 -2.17 18.81
C VAL A 29 3.04 -2.88 17.50
N VAL A 30 3.47 -4.15 17.59
CA VAL A 30 3.70 -5.01 16.42
C VAL A 30 2.50 -5.95 16.28
N LEU A 31 1.82 -5.86 15.15
CA LEU A 31 0.72 -6.74 14.75
C LEU A 31 1.29 -7.81 13.80
N ASP A 32 1.47 -9.01 14.30
CA ASP A 32 2.09 -10.13 13.56
C ASP A 32 1.02 -11.12 13.12
N GLU A 33 0.66 -11.12 11.83
CA GLU A 33 -0.46 -11.86 11.26
C GLU A 33 -1.83 -11.59 11.92
N ALA A 34 -1.93 -10.50 12.67
CA ALA A 34 -3.14 -10.17 13.41
C ALA A 34 -4.27 -9.60 12.52
N VAL A 35 -3.94 -9.22 11.28
CA VAL A 35 -4.83 -8.48 10.40
C VAL A 35 -5.53 -9.41 9.41
N ASP A 36 -6.85 -9.39 9.44
CA ASP A 36 -7.70 -10.07 8.46
C ASP A 36 -8.33 -9.04 7.50
N SER A 37 -8.15 -9.24 6.20
CA SER A 37 -8.75 -8.41 5.16
C SER A 37 -10.28 -8.46 5.13
N ARG A 38 -10.87 -9.54 5.66
CA ARG A 38 -12.31 -9.76 5.70
C ARG A 38 -12.98 -8.97 6.84
N ASP A 39 -12.24 -8.66 7.90
CA ASP A 39 -12.78 -7.90 9.05
C ASP A 39 -12.69 -6.38 8.82
N ARG A 40 -13.63 -5.88 8.01
CA ARG A 40 -13.78 -4.43 7.78
C ARG A 40 -14.06 -3.64 9.06
N GLY A 41 -14.70 -4.26 10.06
CA GLY A 41 -15.03 -3.61 11.32
C GLY A 41 -13.77 -3.29 12.13
N MET A 42 -12.91 -4.28 12.31
CA MET A 42 -11.64 -4.11 13.01
C MET A 42 -10.68 -3.20 12.25
N ASN A 43 -10.62 -3.33 10.92
CA ASN A 43 -9.79 -2.47 10.08
C ASN A 43 -10.17 -0.98 10.21
N ASN A 44 -11.47 -0.68 10.31
CA ASN A 44 -11.95 0.69 10.56
C ASN A 44 -11.62 1.17 11.98
N LYS A 45 -11.72 0.31 12.99
CA LYS A 45 -11.30 0.65 14.37
C LYS A 45 -9.81 0.97 14.42
N MET A 46 -8.97 0.13 13.81
CA MET A 46 -7.52 0.35 13.74
C MET A 46 -7.19 1.70 13.11
N LYS A 47 -7.85 2.07 12.00
CA LYS A 47 -7.68 3.37 11.34
C LYS A 47 -7.92 4.55 12.28
N ASN A 48 -8.92 4.46 13.15
CA ASN A 48 -9.21 5.50 14.14
C ASN A 48 -8.12 5.54 15.21
N PHE A 49 -7.76 4.37 15.74
CA PHE A 49 -6.76 4.26 16.81
C PHE A 49 -5.37 4.77 16.42
N VAL A 50 -4.95 4.60 15.17
CA VAL A 50 -3.67 5.15 14.66
C VAL A 50 -3.63 6.69 14.76
N THR A 51 -4.78 7.35 14.80
CA THR A 51 -4.88 8.83 14.80
C THR A 51 -5.38 9.43 16.12
N GLU A 52 -5.79 8.61 17.07
CA GLU A 52 -6.35 9.08 18.34
C GLU A 52 -5.27 9.55 19.30
N GLU A 53 -5.41 10.77 19.85
CA GLU A 53 -4.48 11.30 20.86
C GLU A 53 -4.71 10.72 22.26
N ARG A 54 -5.94 10.26 22.52
CA ARG A 54 -6.38 9.72 23.81
C ARG A 54 -7.22 8.48 23.60
N ILE A 55 -7.04 7.52 24.49
CA ILE A 55 -7.74 6.24 24.46
C ILE A 55 -8.31 5.92 25.85
N GLN A 56 -9.44 5.22 25.85
CA GLN A 56 -9.97 4.62 27.06
C GLN A 56 -9.34 3.24 27.25
N ILE A 57 -8.75 3.04 28.43
CA ILE A 57 -8.18 1.77 28.85
C ILE A 57 -9.12 1.12 29.85
N GLU A 58 -9.64 -0.04 29.50
CA GLU A 58 -10.45 -0.89 30.37
C GLU A 58 -9.66 -2.15 30.71
N ALA A 59 -9.16 -2.22 31.94
CA ALA A 59 -8.50 -3.40 32.47
C ALA A 59 -9.52 -4.26 33.23
N LYS A 60 -9.45 -5.58 33.05
CA LYS A 60 -10.40 -6.51 33.69
C LYS A 60 -10.44 -6.31 35.21
N GLY A 61 -11.63 -6.02 35.74
CA GLY A 61 -11.84 -5.79 37.17
C GLY A 61 -11.29 -4.47 37.70
N LYS A 62 -11.07 -3.47 36.82
CA LYS A 62 -10.64 -2.12 37.17
C LYS A 62 -11.52 -1.08 36.48
N ASP A 63 -11.54 0.12 37.03
CA ASP A 63 -12.24 1.26 36.43
C ASP A 63 -11.57 1.67 35.12
N ILE A 64 -12.39 2.20 34.20
CA ILE A 64 -11.93 2.75 32.93
C ILE A 64 -11.13 4.02 33.20
N VAL A 65 -9.96 4.12 32.59
CA VAL A 65 -9.11 5.31 32.66
C VAL A 65 -8.84 5.85 31.26
N GLU A 66 -8.86 7.18 31.11
CA GLU A 66 -8.46 7.83 29.87
C GLU A 66 -6.98 8.20 29.93
N VAL A 67 -6.22 7.80 28.90
CA VAL A 67 -4.77 8.06 28.81
C VAL A 67 -4.42 8.65 27.45
N ARG A 68 -3.29 9.37 27.39
CA ARG A 68 -2.70 9.79 26.12
C ARG A 68 -2.07 8.58 25.42
N ASP A 69 -2.30 8.47 24.12
CA ASP A 69 -1.68 7.42 23.32
C ASP A 69 -0.46 7.95 22.55
N PHE A 70 0.63 7.19 22.63
CA PHE A 70 1.88 7.45 21.92
C PHE A 70 2.32 6.20 21.13
N SER A 71 1.40 5.26 20.93
CA SER A 71 1.65 4.00 20.24
C SER A 71 1.89 4.23 18.75
N ASN A 72 2.97 3.64 18.24
CA ASN A 72 3.25 3.49 16.82
C ASN A 72 3.02 2.04 16.42
N TYR A 73 2.58 1.80 15.20
CA TYR A 73 2.15 0.49 14.74
C TYR A 73 3.07 -0.04 13.64
N VAL A 74 3.50 -1.28 13.80
CA VAL A 74 4.16 -2.07 12.75
C VAL A 74 3.28 -3.27 12.47
N ILE A 75 3.05 -3.56 11.21
CA ILE A 75 2.22 -4.69 10.78
C ILE A 75 3.08 -5.59 9.93
N ILE A 76 3.10 -6.87 10.28
CA ILE A 76 3.82 -7.91 9.56
C ILE A 76 2.77 -8.94 9.16
N THR A 77 2.65 -9.23 7.87
CA THR A 77 1.70 -10.22 7.39
C THR A 77 2.17 -10.82 6.07
N ASN A 78 1.89 -12.11 5.89
CA ASN A 78 2.00 -12.80 4.61
C ASN A 78 0.69 -12.77 3.82
N ASN A 79 -0.42 -12.34 4.44
CA ASN A 79 -1.74 -12.29 3.84
C ASN A 79 -2.02 -10.93 3.18
N ASP A 80 -3.05 -10.90 2.32
CA ASP A 80 -3.46 -9.67 1.64
C ASP A 80 -3.90 -8.60 2.65
N PHE A 81 -3.28 -7.43 2.57
CA PHE A 81 -3.51 -6.27 3.42
C PHE A 81 -4.37 -5.18 2.73
N ALA A 82 -4.90 -5.46 1.53
CA ALA A 82 -5.58 -4.48 0.69
C ALA A 82 -6.82 -3.83 1.36
N SER A 83 -7.47 -4.49 2.33
CA SER A 83 -8.67 -3.94 2.98
C SER A 83 -8.43 -2.63 3.74
N ILE A 84 -7.20 -2.39 4.21
CA ILE A 84 -6.85 -1.22 5.03
C ILE A 84 -6.40 -0.05 4.17
N ILE A 85 -5.73 -0.31 3.06
CA ILE A 85 -5.14 0.74 2.21
C ILE A 85 -6.17 1.25 1.22
N GLU A 86 -6.64 2.48 1.47
CA GLU A 86 -7.55 3.21 0.57
C GLU A 86 -6.81 4.14 -0.39
N LYS A 87 -7.53 4.58 -1.43
CA LYS A 87 -7.09 5.70 -2.27
C LYS A 87 -6.80 6.92 -1.38
N ASN A 88 -5.60 7.48 -1.51
CA ASN A 88 -5.09 8.62 -0.71
C ASN A 88 -4.82 8.31 0.76
N GLU A 89 -4.63 7.05 1.12
CA GLU A 89 -4.22 6.70 2.48
C GLU A 89 -2.83 7.27 2.79
N ARG A 90 -2.72 8.03 3.88
CA ARG A 90 -1.52 8.80 4.28
C ARG A 90 -0.89 8.34 5.58
N ARG A 91 -1.48 7.36 6.26
CA ARG A 91 -1.04 6.88 7.59
C ARG A 91 -0.07 5.69 7.52
N TYR A 92 -0.02 4.99 6.38
CA TYR A 92 0.75 3.77 6.23
C TYR A 92 1.82 3.91 5.16
N ILE A 93 3.00 3.41 5.50
CA ILE A 93 4.05 2.99 4.56
C ILE A 93 3.89 1.49 4.33
N CYS A 94 3.84 1.07 3.08
CA CYS A 94 3.67 -0.34 2.71
C CYS A 94 4.97 -0.83 2.06
N LEU A 95 5.62 -1.81 2.68
CA LEU A 95 6.89 -2.35 2.21
C LEU A 95 6.73 -3.84 1.89
N VAL A 96 7.43 -4.29 0.85
CA VAL A 96 7.56 -5.71 0.51
C VAL A 96 8.97 -6.14 0.85
N ALA A 97 9.11 -7.20 1.64
CA ALA A 97 10.39 -7.82 1.85
C ALA A 97 10.79 -8.59 0.59
N SER A 98 12.03 -8.42 0.14
CA SER A 98 12.54 -9.19 -0.99
C SER A 98 12.60 -10.69 -0.68
N ASP A 99 12.27 -11.51 -1.66
CA ASP A 99 12.24 -12.96 -1.60
C ASP A 99 13.61 -13.64 -1.90
N HIS A 100 14.63 -12.87 -2.29
CA HIS A 100 15.94 -13.37 -2.72
C HIS A 100 16.69 -14.26 -1.70
N ARG A 101 16.34 -14.21 -0.41
CA ARG A 101 16.93 -15.03 0.68
C ARG A 101 15.96 -16.01 1.30
N VAL A 102 14.78 -16.22 0.71
CA VAL A 102 13.79 -17.17 1.25
C VAL A 102 14.42 -18.56 1.35
N GLY A 103 14.39 -19.15 2.55
CA GLY A 103 14.95 -20.47 2.82
C GLY A 103 16.45 -20.49 3.16
N ASP A 104 17.18 -19.37 3.05
CA ASP A 104 18.61 -19.27 3.39
C ASP A 104 18.83 -19.23 4.92
N LYS A 105 18.71 -20.40 5.54
CA LYS A 105 18.85 -20.56 7.00
C LYS A 105 20.23 -20.16 7.50
N ALA A 106 21.28 -20.32 6.69
CA ALA A 106 22.65 -19.99 7.08
C ALA A 106 22.82 -18.48 7.22
N TYR A 107 22.37 -17.72 6.23
CA TYR A 107 22.33 -16.27 6.28
C TYR A 107 21.57 -15.75 7.50
N PHE A 108 20.33 -16.21 7.71
CA PHE A 108 19.52 -15.75 8.84
C PHE A 108 20.11 -16.13 10.20
N LYS A 109 20.76 -17.29 10.32
CA LYS A 109 21.45 -17.69 11.55
C LYS A 109 22.59 -16.72 11.89
N ILE A 110 23.40 -16.34 10.89
CA ILE A 110 24.49 -15.37 11.06
C ILE A 110 23.92 -14.00 11.45
N MET A 111 22.89 -13.54 10.73
CA MET A 111 22.25 -12.25 10.99
C MET A 111 21.67 -12.17 12.41
N VAL A 112 20.93 -13.20 12.84
CA VAL A 112 20.37 -13.28 14.20
C VAL A 112 21.47 -13.28 15.26
N GLY A 113 22.54 -14.06 15.06
CA GLY A 113 23.67 -14.09 16.00
C GLY A 113 24.36 -12.73 16.16
N LYS A 114 24.46 -11.95 15.07
CA LYS A 114 25.07 -10.61 15.09
C LYS A 114 24.15 -9.53 15.65
N LEU A 115 22.84 -9.61 15.43
CA LEU A 115 21.90 -8.51 15.73
C LEU A 115 21.11 -8.70 17.04
N LEU A 116 20.81 -9.93 17.46
CA LEU A 116 20.02 -10.18 18.67
C LEU A 116 20.90 -10.28 19.93
N ASN A 117 21.64 -9.21 20.20
CA ASN A 117 22.42 -9.04 21.42
C ASN A 117 22.40 -7.58 21.90
N VAL A 118 22.80 -7.36 23.15
CA VAL A 118 22.72 -6.03 23.80
C VAL A 118 23.64 -5.01 23.13
N GLU A 119 24.82 -5.43 22.69
CA GLU A 119 25.81 -4.55 22.05
C GLU A 119 25.27 -4.00 20.72
N ALA A 120 24.77 -4.86 19.84
CA ALA A 120 24.12 -4.46 18.60
C ALA A 120 22.91 -3.54 18.87
N GLY A 121 22.09 -3.86 19.87
CA GLY A 121 20.98 -3.01 20.31
C GLY A 121 21.42 -1.61 20.74
N CYS A 122 22.50 -1.51 21.52
CA CYS A 122 23.10 -0.24 21.93
C CYS A 122 23.59 0.57 20.72
N HIS A 123 24.26 -0.06 19.75
CA HIS A 123 24.71 0.61 18.53
C HIS A 123 23.56 1.15 17.69
N ILE A 124 22.51 0.33 17.48
CA ILE A 124 21.31 0.75 16.74
C ILE A 124 20.62 1.91 17.46
N PHE A 125 20.43 1.81 18.77
CA PHE A 125 19.83 2.88 19.57
C PHE A 125 20.64 4.19 19.50
N HIS A 126 21.96 4.08 19.62
CA HIS A 126 22.90 5.20 19.55
C HIS A 126 22.89 5.88 18.17
N TRP A 127 22.72 5.10 17.10
CA TRP A 127 22.54 5.60 15.74
C TRP A 127 21.18 6.32 15.59
N LEU A 128 20.09 5.72 16.06
CA LEU A 128 18.74 6.30 16.01
C LEU A 128 18.66 7.63 16.76
N LEU A 129 19.27 7.73 17.95
CA LEU A 129 19.29 8.98 18.75
C LEU A 129 19.97 10.16 18.06
N ARG A 130 20.90 9.89 17.12
CA ARG A 130 21.64 10.92 16.38
C ARG A 130 21.03 11.25 15.03
N ARG A 131 19.99 10.54 14.62
CA ARG A 131 19.35 10.82 13.34
C ARG A 131 18.69 12.18 13.41
N ASP A 132 19.17 13.12 12.59
CA ASP A 132 18.47 14.39 12.40
C ASP A 132 17.14 14.13 11.66
N ILE A 133 16.05 14.45 12.35
CA ILE A 133 14.67 14.34 11.88
C ILE A 133 13.95 15.70 11.91
N SER A 134 14.69 16.81 12.02
CA SER A 134 14.13 18.17 12.07
C SER A 134 13.26 18.50 10.86
N ASN A 135 13.60 17.97 9.69
CA ASN A 135 12.86 18.12 8.44
C ASN A 135 11.97 16.92 8.10
N PHE A 136 11.80 15.96 9.02
CA PHE A 136 10.96 14.79 8.76
C PHE A 136 9.48 15.12 8.96
N ASP A 137 8.71 15.10 7.87
CA ASP A 137 7.25 15.19 7.95
C ASP A 137 6.63 13.79 7.99
N VAL A 138 6.03 13.45 9.13
CA VAL A 138 5.31 12.18 9.35
C VAL A 138 4.13 12.01 8.38
N ARG A 139 3.63 13.10 7.79
CA ARG A 139 2.51 13.09 6.84
C ARG A 139 2.96 12.93 5.39
N ASP A 140 4.23 13.14 5.08
CA ASP A 140 4.80 12.98 3.74
C ASP A 140 5.45 11.60 3.59
N LEU A 141 4.60 10.57 3.55
CA LEU A 141 5.06 9.19 3.40
C LEU A 141 5.31 8.84 1.92
N PRO A 142 6.40 8.12 1.62
CA PRO A 142 6.69 7.71 0.25
C PRO A 142 5.58 6.80 -0.30
N LYS A 143 5.20 7.03 -1.56
CA LYS A 143 4.28 6.16 -2.31
C LYS A 143 5.08 5.01 -2.92
N THR A 144 5.12 3.88 -2.23
CA THR A 144 5.77 2.66 -2.71
C THR A 144 4.92 1.97 -3.78
N GLU A 145 5.55 1.17 -4.64
CA GLU A 145 4.84 0.38 -5.66
C GLU A 145 3.79 -0.55 -5.04
N TYR A 146 4.16 -1.21 -3.95
CA TYR A 146 3.23 -2.08 -3.22
C TYR A 146 2.02 -1.32 -2.68
N LYS A 147 2.19 -0.07 -2.24
CA LYS A 147 1.05 0.76 -1.83
C LYS A 147 0.11 1.05 -3.00
N LYS A 148 0.64 1.25 -4.21
CA LYS A 148 -0.19 1.45 -5.41
C LYS A 148 -0.97 0.18 -5.76
N GLU A 149 -0.31 -0.97 -5.69
CA GLU A 149 -0.93 -2.28 -5.92
C GLU A 149 -2.09 -2.54 -4.94
N LEU A 150 -1.86 -2.33 -3.64
CA LEU A 150 -2.93 -2.46 -2.63
C LEU A 150 -4.09 -1.49 -2.90
N SER A 151 -3.79 -0.25 -3.30
CA SER A 151 -4.81 0.75 -3.67
C SER A 151 -5.61 0.32 -4.90
N ALA A 152 -4.95 -0.28 -5.89
CA ALA A 152 -5.57 -0.83 -7.10
C ALA A 152 -6.47 -2.04 -6.79
N ARG A 153 -6.10 -2.88 -5.81
CA ARG A 153 -6.93 -4.02 -5.39
C ARG A 153 -8.18 -3.58 -4.63
N GLN A 154 -8.12 -2.49 -3.88
CA GLN A 154 -9.24 -2.02 -3.05
C GLN A 154 -10.24 -1.11 -3.79
N THR A 155 -9.84 -0.56 -4.95
CA THR A 155 -10.66 0.41 -5.71
C THR A 155 -11.95 -0.20 -6.30
N ASP A 156 -12.80 0.68 -6.82
CA ASP A 156 -14.07 0.33 -7.45
C ASP A 156 -13.85 -0.49 -8.74
N ASN A 157 -14.79 -1.37 -9.07
CA ASN A 157 -14.73 -2.20 -10.29
C ASN A 157 -14.60 -1.38 -11.56
N VAL A 158 -15.17 -0.17 -11.58
CA VAL A 158 -15.00 0.75 -12.70
C VAL A 158 -13.53 1.13 -12.86
N VAL A 159 -12.82 1.41 -11.77
CA VAL A 159 -11.39 1.75 -11.82
C VAL A 159 -10.54 0.52 -12.14
N LYS A 160 -10.86 -0.65 -11.58
CA LYS A 160 -10.22 -1.93 -11.94
C LYS A 160 -10.30 -2.22 -13.44
N TRP A 161 -11.48 -2.01 -14.03
CA TRP A 161 -11.67 -2.15 -15.48
C TRP A 161 -10.78 -1.20 -16.29
N ILE A 162 -10.60 0.05 -15.84
CA ILE A 162 -9.72 1.02 -16.51
C ILE A 162 -8.25 0.61 -16.37
N ILE A 163 -7.84 0.06 -15.21
CA ILE A 163 -6.49 -0.46 -14.98
C ILE A 163 -6.21 -1.64 -15.93
N ASP A 164 -7.13 -2.59 -16.08
CA ASP A 164 -6.94 -3.69 -17.02
C ASP A 164 -6.90 -3.21 -18.48
N MET A 165 -7.74 -2.22 -18.82
CA MET A 165 -7.69 -1.60 -20.16
C MET A 165 -6.31 -1.01 -20.43
N HIS A 166 -5.69 -0.40 -19.43
CA HIS A 166 -4.31 0.09 -19.53
C HIS A 166 -3.31 -1.06 -19.75
N GLU A 167 -3.44 -2.18 -19.03
CA GLU A 167 -2.60 -3.38 -19.24
C GLU A 167 -2.78 -3.98 -20.64
N GLU A 168 -4.00 -4.06 -21.15
CA GLU A 168 -4.30 -4.52 -22.52
C GLU A 168 -3.69 -3.59 -23.59
N LEU A 169 -3.78 -2.26 -23.37
CA LEU A 169 -3.17 -1.27 -24.25
C LEU A 169 -1.65 -1.37 -24.22
N LEU A 170 -1.04 -1.55 -23.03
CA LEU A 170 0.40 -1.78 -22.88
C LEU A 170 0.85 -3.03 -23.65
N ALA A 171 0.19 -4.16 -23.45
CA ALA A 171 0.53 -5.44 -24.08
C ALA A 171 0.39 -5.41 -25.61
N SER A 172 -0.59 -4.67 -26.13
CA SER A 172 -0.81 -4.53 -27.58
C SER A 172 0.08 -3.48 -28.25
N GLY A 173 0.76 -2.63 -27.48
CA GLY A 173 1.50 -1.50 -28.04
C GLY A 173 0.62 -0.35 -28.54
N ASP A 174 -0.70 -0.37 -28.29
CA ASP A 174 -1.62 0.65 -28.76
C ASP A 174 -1.58 1.91 -27.86
N SER A 175 -1.39 3.06 -28.49
CA SER A 175 -1.38 4.39 -27.87
C SER A 175 -2.45 5.31 -28.47
N ASN A 176 -3.32 4.81 -29.36
CA ASN A 176 -4.29 5.63 -30.06
C ASN A 176 -5.38 6.18 -29.12
N GLU A 177 -5.83 7.39 -29.41
CA GLU A 177 -7.00 7.97 -28.74
C GLU A 177 -8.30 7.30 -29.22
N THR A 178 -8.99 6.65 -28.31
CA THR A 178 -10.32 6.10 -28.53
C THR A 178 -11.37 7.03 -27.97
N SER A 179 -12.28 7.50 -28.83
CA SER A 179 -13.33 8.46 -28.47
C SER A 179 -14.72 7.86 -28.72
N MET A 180 -15.43 7.52 -27.65
CA MET A 180 -16.77 6.91 -27.76
C MET A 180 -17.80 7.57 -26.83
N LEU A 181 -19.08 7.31 -27.09
CA LEU A 181 -20.20 7.70 -26.22
C LEU A 181 -20.14 6.93 -24.88
N SER A 182 -20.50 7.58 -23.77
CA SER A 182 -20.52 6.90 -22.44
C SER A 182 -21.33 5.60 -22.39
N PRO A 183 -22.50 5.47 -23.04
CA PRO A 183 -23.20 4.19 -23.14
C PRO A 183 -22.41 3.07 -23.82
N VAL A 184 -21.50 3.39 -24.76
CA VAL A 184 -20.66 2.39 -25.42
C VAL A 184 -19.59 1.90 -24.45
N TRP A 185 -18.88 2.82 -23.77
CA TRP A 185 -17.94 2.49 -22.71
C TRP A 185 -18.56 1.65 -21.60
N TYR A 186 -19.77 2.01 -21.18
CA TYR A 186 -20.51 1.27 -20.15
C TYR A 186 -20.86 -0.16 -20.58
N ARG A 187 -21.14 -0.41 -21.87
CA ARG A 187 -21.34 -1.78 -22.38
C ARG A 187 -20.06 -2.61 -22.32
N LEU A 188 -18.90 -2.02 -22.62
CA LEU A 188 -17.61 -2.69 -22.50
C LEU A 188 -17.30 -3.02 -21.03
N TYR A 189 -17.54 -2.09 -20.12
CA TYR A 189 -17.46 -2.31 -18.68
C TYR A 189 -18.36 -3.47 -18.21
N ILE A 190 -19.63 -3.50 -18.62
CA ILE A 190 -20.54 -4.62 -18.27
C ILE A 190 -20.01 -5.95 -18.81
N LYS A 191 -19.51 -5.96 -20.05
CA LYS A 191 -18.95 -7.17 -20.67
C LYS A 191 -17.76 -7.67 -19.85
N TRP A 192 -16.80 -6.80 -19.54
CA TRP A 192 -15.66 -7.11 -18.69
C TRP A 192 -16.07 -7.64 -17.31
N CYS A 193 -17.07 -7.03 -16.65
CA CYS A 193 -17.58 -7.51 -15.37
C CYS A 193 -18.16 -8.94 -15.43
N ARG A 194 -18.74 -9.33 -16.57
CA ARG A 194 -19.32 -10.67 -16.76
C ARG A 194 -18.25 -11.72 -17.04
N GLU A 195 -17.17 -11.35 -17.72
CA GLU A 195 -16.10 -12.25 -18.14
C GLU A 195 -15.15 -12.62 -16.99
N ARG A 196 -14.87 -11.70 -16.05
CA ARG A 196 -13.95 -11.95 -14.92
C ARG A 196 -14.50 -12.83 -13.78
N GLY A 197 -15.71 -13.37 -13.89
CA GLY A 197 -16.32 -14.19 -12.84
C GLY A 197 -16.93 -13.33 -11.73
N GLY A 198 -18.25 -13.32 -11.66
CA GLY A 198 -19.02 -12.36 -10.87
C GLY A 198 -18.91 -12.57 -9.36
N GLU A 199 -18.48 -11.52 -8.66
CA GLU A 199 -18.79 -11.24 -7.25
C GLU A 199 -18.89 -9.74 -6.96
N SER A 200 -18.61 -8.90 -7.95
CA SER A 200 -18.47 -7.46 -7.77
C SER A 200 -19.72 -6.73 -8.27
N LYS A 201 -20.27 -5.84 -7.43
CA LYS A 201 -21.48 -5.06 -7.73
C LYS A 201 -21.34 -4.33 -9.07
N ILE A 202 -22.13 -4.72 -10.07
CA ILE A 202 -22.21 -4.00 -11.35
C ILE A 202 -22.92 -2.66 -11.09
N HIS A 203 -22.23 -1.57 -11.38
CA HIS A 203 -22.77 -0.22 -11.18
C HIS A 203 -23.74 0.16 -12.29
N SER A 204 -24.71 1.01 -11.99
CA SER A 204 -25.58 1.61 -13.01
C SER A 204 -24.78 2.60 -13.88
N LEU A 205 -25.30 2.93 -15.06
CA LEU A 205 -24.68 3.90 -15.97
C LEU A 205 -24.41 5.26 -15.28
N ALA A 206 -25.31 5.70 -14.41
CA ALA A 206 -25.15 6.95 -13.66
C ALA A 206 -23.95 6.88 -12.70
N VAL A 207 -23.83 5.79 -11.95
CA VAL A 207 -22.73 5.58 -10.99
C VAL A 207 -21.41 5.38 -11.72
N PHE A 208 -21.40 4.60 -12.81
CA PHE A 208 -20.25 4.46 -13.70
C PHE A 208 -19.73 5.82 -14.19
N ASN A 209 -20.62 6.69 -14.68
CA ASN A 209 -20.22 8.01 -15.16
C ASN A 209 -19.66 8.89 -14.05
N ASN A 210 -20.23 8.82 -12.84
CA ASN A 210 -19.74 9.56 -11.68
C ASN A 210 -18.30 9.12 -11.33
N ILE A 211 -18.05 7.82 -11.24
CA ILE A 211 -16.71 7.28 -10.91
C ILE A 211 -15.70 7.67 -11.99
N MET A 212 -16.03 7.45 -13.27
CA MET A 212 -15.14 7.82 -14.38
C MET A 212 -14.79 9.32 -14.36
N ASN A 213 -15.76 10.19 -14.09
CA ASN A 213 -15.50 11.63 -14.01
C ASN A 213 -14.63 11.99 -12.79
N LYS A 214 -14.82 11.31 -11.64
CA LYS A 214 -14.01 11.50 -10.44
C LYS A 214 -12.54 11.12 -10.65
N GLU A 215 -12.31 10.09 -11.47
CA GLU A 215 -10.96 9.65 -11.87
C GLU A 215 -10.40 10.45 -13.07
N GLY A 216 -10.99 11.60 -13.43
CA GLY A 216 -10.46 12.47 -14.49
C GLY A 216 -10.89 12.13 -15.91
N PHE A 217 -11.62 11.04 -16.13
CA PHE A 217 -12.15 10.65 -17.45
C PHE A 217 -13.47 11.37 -17.77
N THR A 218 -13.41 12.70 -17.81
CA THR A 218 -14.57 13.55 -18.11
C THR A 218 -14.96 13.50 -19.60
N VAL A 219 -16.21 13.88 -19.87
CA VAL A 219 -16.77 13.87 -21.22
C VAL A 219 -16.49 15.20 -21.92
N ARG A 220 -16.00 15.16 -23.16
CA ARG A 220 -15.71 16.33 -23.99
C ARG A 220 -16.81 16.50 -25.05
N GLU A 221 -17.20 17.74 -25.32
CA GLU A 221 -18.14 18.02 -26.41
C GLU A 221 -17.41 18.10 -27.75
N LYS A 222 -17.87 17.30 -28.71
CA LYS A 222 -17.36 17.31 -30.09
C LYS A 222 -18.53 17.49 -31.05
N LYS A 223 -18.35 18.38 -32.03
CA LYS A 223 -19.29 18.53 -33.16
C LYS A 223 -19.08 17.37 -34.13
N ILE A 224 -20.06 16.48 -34.22
CA ILE A 224 -20.06 15.38 -35.19
C ILE A 224 -21.19 15.54 -36.19
N ARG A 225 -20.98 15.07 -37.43
CA ARG A 225 -22.04 14.99 -38.44
C ARG A 225 -22.74 13.64 -38.31
N VAL A 226 -24.02 13.67 -38.01
CA VAL A 226 -24.89 12.48 -37.99
C VAL A 226 -26.02 12.73 -38.97
N ASN A 227 -26.14 11.87 -39.99
CA ASN A 227 -27.13 11.99 -41.06
C ASN A 227 -27.15 13.39 -41.71
N GLY A 228 -25.97 13.94 -42.02
CA GLY A 228 -25.83 15.26 -42.66
C GLY A 228 -25.98 16.47 -41.73
N VAL A 229 -26.52 16.30 -40.53
CA VAL A 229 -26.73 17.38 -39.55
C VAL A 229 -25.58 17.42 -38.54
N ARG A 230 -25.04 18.62 -38.27
CA ARG A 230 -24.06 18.83 -37.19
C ARG A 230 -24.78 18.77 -35.85
N LYS A 231 -24.41 17.80 -35.00
CA LYS A 231 -24.88 17.70 -33.62
C LYS A 231 -23.70 17.78 -32.65
N ASN A 232 -23.88 18.51 -31.55
CA ASN A 232 -22.95 18.45 -30.43
C ASN A 232 -23.15 17.11 -29.74
N THR A 233 -22.08 16.34 -29.58
CA THR A 233 -22.12 15.03 -28.94
C THR A 233 -21.05 14.95 -27.87
N LYS A 234 -21.44 14.34 -26.75
CA LYS A 234 -20.64 14.18 -25.55
C LYS A 234 -19.88 12.86 -25.64
N LEU A 235 -18.57 12.92 -25.87
CA LEU A 235 -17.68 11.76 -26.06
C LEU A 235 -16.62 11.71 -24.96
N ARG A 236 -16.35 10.51 -24.45
CA ARG A 236 -15.26 10.25 -23.53
C ARG A 236 -14.07 9.71 -24.33
N VAL A 237 -12.92 10.34 -24.13
CA VAL A 237 -11.66 10.01 -24.79
C VAL A 237 -10.78 9.25 -23.79
N ILE A 238 -10.24 8.12 -24.23
CA ILE A 238 -9.29 7.30 -23.47
C ILE A 238 -8.13 6.95 -24.40
N SER A 239 -6.91 7.09 -23.90
CA SER A 239 -5.67 6.65 -24.52
C SER A 239 -4.72 6.21 -23.41
N ARG A 240 -3.62 5.55 -23.77
CA ARG A 240 -2.58 5.16 -22.80
C ARG A 240 -2.09 6.35 -21.98
N ASP A 241 -1.70 7.45 -22.61
CA ASP A 241 -1.18 8.64 -21.92
C ASP A 241 -2.20 9.24 -20.93
N ILE A 242 -3.50 9.24 -21.29
CA ILE A 242 -4.57 9.72 -20.42
C ILE A 242 -4.74 8.78 -19.21
N LEU A 243 -4.63 7.46 -19.45
CA LEU A 243 -4.70 6.46 -18.39
C LEU A 243 -3.53 6.61 -17.42
N GLU A 244 -2.30 6.72 -17.93
CA GLU A 244 -1.09 6.87 -17.12
C GLU A 244 -1.12 8.15 -16.28
N THR A 245 -1.56 9.26 -16.87
CA THR A 245 -1.69 10.54 -16.18
C THR A 245 -2.72 10.47 -15.04
N ASN A 246 -3.89 9.88 -15.30
CA ASN A 246 -4.99 9.89 -14.35
C ASN A 246 -4.93 8.76 -13.31
N LEU A 247 -4.24 7.66 -13.61
CA LEU A 247 -4.12 6.48 -12.76
C LEU A 247 -2.76 6.32 -12.10
N SER A 248 -1.90 7.35 -12.10
CA SER A 248 -0.55 7.32 -11.53
C SER A 248 -0.48 6.83 -10.08
N ASP A 249 -1.57 6.98 -9.33
CA ASP A 249 -1.74 6.51 -7.95
C ASP A 249 -1.99 5.00 -7.81
N TYR A 250 -2.36 4.32 -8.90
CA TYR A 250 -2.67 2.89 -8.94
C TYR A 250 -1.68 2.09 -9.79
N ILE A 251 -1.10 2.71 -10.82
CA ILE A 251 -0.18 2.03 -11.73
C ILE A 251 1.28 2.29 -11.36
N THR A 252 2.08 1.25 -11.51
CA THR A 252 3.53 1.39 -11.58
C THR A 252 3.90 1.53 -13.05
N ILE A 253 4.45 2.69 -13.41
CA ILE A 253 5.07 2.87 -14.72
C ILE A 253 6.44 2.22 -14.60
N ASN A 254 6.56 0.96 -14.98
CA ASN A 254 7.88 0.36 -15.15
C ASN A 254 8.54 1.10 -16.32
N PRO A 255 9.61 1.88 -16.11
CA PRO A 255 10.41 2.30 -17.25
C PRO A 255 10.86 1.03 -17.96
N VAL A 256 10.58 0.98 -19.25
CA VAL A 256 10.93 -0.12 -20.15
C VAL A 256 12.37 -0.57 -19.88
N GLY A 257 12.53 -1.81 -19.38
CA GLY A 257 13.78 -2.57 -19.38
C GLY A 257 14.94 -1.98 -18.57
N HIS A 258 14.96 -2.22 -17.26
CA HIS A 258 16.22 -2.68 -16.68
C HIS A 258 16.25 -4.20 -16.90
N ALA A 259 17.18 -4.62 -17.75
CA ALA A 259 17.63 -5.99 -17.80
C ALA A 259 17.83 -6.49 -16.37
N SER A 260 17.51 -7.76 -16.14
CA SER A 260 18.11 -8.52 -15.05
C SER A 260 19.59 -8.12 -14.98
N ASP A 261 19.97 -7.46 -13.89
CA ASP A 261 21.36 -7.27 -13.55
C ASP A 261 21.85 -8.69 -13.25
N ASP A 262 22.42 -9.30 -14.29
CA ASP A 262 23.16 -10.53 -14.20
C ASP A 262 24.19 -10.35 -13.09
N GLY A 263 24.28 -11.36 -12.22
CA GLY A 263 25.14 -11.31 -11.05
C GLY A 263 26.56 -10.92 -11.44
N ASP A 264 27.01 -9.78 -10.90
CA ASP A 264 28.43 -9.60 -10.65
C ASP A 264 28.81 -10.62 -9.57
N ASP A 265 29.30 -11.76 -10.03
CA ASP A 265 30.13 -12.68 -9.27
C ASP A 265 31.26 -11.85 -8.63
N ILE A 266 31.13 -11.57 -7.34
CA ILE A 266 32.27 -11.16 -6.53
C ILE A 266 33.12 -12.42 -6.39
N ASP A 267 34.11 -12.52 -7.26
CA ASP A 267 35.22 -13.47 -7.19
C ASP A 267 35.91 -13.25 -5.83
N VAL A 268 35.64 -14.15 -4.87
CA VAL A 268 36.30 -14.15 -3.57
C VAL A 268 37.67 -14.77 -3.78
N GLY A 269 38.59 -13.98 -4.31
CA GLY A 269 40.00 -14.32 -4.34
C GLY A 269 40.53 -14.44 -2.91
N ASP A 270 41.05 -15.63 -2.58
CA ASP A 270 41.89 -15.86 -1.41
C ASP A 270 43.11 -14.94 -1.48
N ASP A 271 43.16 -13.90 -0.67
CA ASP A 271 44.40 -13.24 -0.30
C ASP A 271 44.42 -12.95 1.20
N VAL A 272 45.30 -13.69 1.86
CA VAL A 272 45.73 -13.52 3.25
C VAL A 272 46.90 -12.53 3.23
N ASP A 273 46.77 -11.37 3.87
CA ASP A 273 47.64 -10.93 4.97
C ASP A 273 47.58 -9.41 5.27
N ASP A 274 47.69 -9.15 6.58
CA ASP A 274 48.29 -8.03 7.31
C ASP A 274 47.77 -6.58 7.19
N ASP A 275 47.49 -6.05 8.40
CA ASP A 275 47.50 -4.65 8.83
C ASP A 275 46.68 -3.58 8.10
N GLY A 276 45.73 -3.01 8.85
CA GLY A 276 45.40 -1.59 8.72
C GLY A 276 43.92 -1.26 8.52
N CYS A 277 43.24 -0.94 9.61
CA CYS A 277 41.98 -0.18 9.63
C CYS A 277 42.06 1.05 8.70
N PRO A 278 41.01 1.37 7.91
CA PRO A 278 40.11 2.42 8.41
C PRO A 278 38.62 2.25 8.04
N LEU A 279 37.78 2.52 9.04
CA LEU A 279 36.57 3.37 9.04
C LEU A 279 35.85 3.61 7.69
N PHE A 280 34.58 3.21 7.61
CA PHE A 280 33.60 3.87 6.75
C PHE A 280 32.37 4.35 7.54
N LEU A 281 32.14 5.66 7.39
CA LEU A 281 31.04 6.50 7.86
C LEU A 281 29.71 6.16 7.18
#